data_AF-A0A7X7GEW3-F1
#
_entry.id   AF-A0A7X7GEW3-F1
#
_cell.length_a   1.000
_cell.length_b   1.000
_cell.length_c   1.000
_cell.angle_alpha   90.00
_cell.angle_beta   90.00
_cell.angle_gamma   90.00
#
_symmetry.space_group_name_H-M   'P 1'
#
loop_
_entity.id
_entity.type
_entity.pdbx_description
1 polymer ?
#
loop_
_entity_poly.entity_id
_entity_poly.type
_entity_poly.pdbx_seq_one_letter_code
_entity_poly.pdbx_strand_id
1 'polypeptide(L)'
;LQAPYDLVVEVAKAGKLPVTMFTAGGIATPADAAMMMQLGAEGVFVGSGIFKSGNPAERAAAIVKATTFFDDPDVLAKVSRGLGEAMVGINVDDIPVPHRLAERGW
;
A
#
# COMPACT_ATOMS: atom_id res chain seq x y z
N LEU A 1 0.81 -18.39 17.76
CA LEU A 1 0.99 -16.95 18.11
C LEU A 1 2.12 -16.81 19.13
N GLN A 2 3.10 -15.92 18.91
CA GLN A 2 4.23 -15.65 19.83
C GLN A 2 4.50 -14.13 19.96
N ALA A 3 3.47 -13.30 20.17
CA ALA A 3 3.67 -11.87 20.42
C ALA A 3 4.02 -11.64 21.91
N PRO A 4 5.04 -10.81 22.25
CA PRO A 4 5.35 -10.49 23.64
C PRO A 4 4.19 -9.81 24.36
N TYR A 5 3.82 -10.30 25.53
CA TYR A 5 2.65 -9.82 26.29
C TYR A 5 2.70 -8.31 26.56
N ASP A 6 3.85 -7.80 27.03
CA ASP A 6 3.98 -6.38 27.38
C ASP A 6 3.77 -5.47 26.17
N LEU A 7 4.25 -5.88 24.97
CA LEU A 7 4.00 -5.15 23.73
C LEU A 7 2.53 -5.17 23.34
N VAL A 8 1.82 -6.28 23.55
CA VAL A 8 0.37 -6.35 23.28
C VAL A 8 -0.38 -5.42 24.24
N VAL A 9 0.00 -5.38 25.51
CA VAL A 9 -0.58 -4.45 26.50
C VAL A 9 -0.31 -2.99 26.11
N GLU A 10 0.90 -2.67 25.65
CA GLU A 10 1.24 -1.33 25.18
C GLU A 10 0.38 -0.92 23.97
N VAL A 11 0.28 -1.77 22.95
CA VAL A 11 -0.55 -1.52 21.75
C VAL A 11 -2.01 -1.34 22.11
N ALA A 12 -2.56 -2.16 23.03
CA ALA A 12 -3.93 -2.05 23.48
C ALA A 12 -4.21 -0.72 24.22
N LYS A 13 -3.24 -0.21 24.98
CA LYS A 13 -3.33 1.10 25.66
C LYS A 13 -3.15 2.27 24.70
N ALA A 14 -2.20 2.16 23.77
CA ALA A 14 -1.85 3.23 22.84
C ALA A 14 -2.82 3.34 21.64
N GLY A 15 -3.54 2.26 21.31
CA GLY A 15 -4.41 2.17 20.14
C GLY A 15 -3.66 2.09 18.82
N LYS A 16 -2.32 1.96 18.84
CA LYS A 16 -1.46 1.86 17.65
C LYS A 16 -0.14 1.15 17.96
N LEU A 17 0.59 0.78 16.92
CA LEU A 17 1.92 0.20 17.05
C LEU A 17 2.93 1.22 17.59
N PRO A 18 3.96 0.80 18.35
CA PRO A 18 5.01 1.68 18.85
C PRO A 18 6.04 2.08 17.77
N VAL A 19 5.73 1.80 16.50
CA VAL A 19 6.57 2.08 15.32
C VAL A 19 5.68 2.54 14.18
N THR A 20 6.27 3.26 13.21
CA THR A 20 5.53 3.73 12.04
C THR A 20 5.05 2.57 11.17
N MET A 21 3.77 2.56 10.84
CA MET A 21 3.14 1.51 10.03
C MET A 21 3.05 1.94 8.57
N PHE A 22 3.93 1.36 7.74
CA PHE A 22 3.84 1.49 6.29
C PHE A 22 3.16 0.26 5.69
N THR A 23 2.32 0.47 4.68
CA THR A 23 1.77 -0.63 3.85
C THR A 23 2.62 -0.83 2.61
N ALA A 24 2.84 -2.08 2.21
CA ALA A 24 3.67 -2.43 1.06
C ALA A 24 3.07 -3.60 0.28
N GLY A 25 3.35 -3.64 -1.02
CA GLY A 25 2.91 -4.71 -1.93
C GLY A 25 1.57 -4.44 -2.60
N GLY A 26 1.49 -4.67 -3.91
CA GLY A 26 0.24 -4.55 -4.67
C GLY A 26 -0.24 -3.13 -4.98
N ILE A 27 0.37 -2.08 -4.43
CA ILE A 27 0.02 -0.68 -4.70
C ILE A 27 0.43 -0.32 -6.13
N ALA A 28 -0.55 -0.18 -7.02
CA ALA A 28 -0.33 0.06 -8.45
C ALA A 28 -0.89 1.41 -8.92
N THR A 29 -1.86 1.96 -8.19
CA THR A 29 -2.60 3.17 -8.56
C THR A 29 -2.62 4.21 -7.43
N PRO A 30 -2.90 5.49 -7.74
CA PRO A 30 -3.14 6.50 -6.72
C PRO A 30 -4.29 6.14 -5.76
N ALA A 31 -5.32 5.45 -6.25
CA ALA A 31 -6.44 5.00 -5.44
C ALA A 31 -6.02 3.95 -4.40
N ASP A 32 -5.15 3.01 -4.77
CA ASP A 32 -4.62 2.01 -3.82
C ASP A 32 -3.83 2.70 -2.70
N ALA A 33 -2.99 3.66 -3.06
CA ALA A 33 -2.19 4.42 -2.10
C ALA A 33 -3.09 5.21 -1.13
N ALA A 34 -4.10 5.90 -1.65
CA ALA A 34 -5.06 6.64 -0.83
C ALA A 34 -5.89 5.71 0.07
N MET A 35 -6.34 4.57 -0.45
CA MET A 35 -7.07 3.57 0.33
C MET A 35 -6.25 3.09 1.53
N MET A 36 -4.95 2.81 1.35
CA MET A 36 -4.10 2.38 2.47
C MET A 36 -3.98 3.46 3.55
N MET A 37 -3.85 4.73 3.16
CA MET A 37 -3.85 5.84 4.11
C MET A 37 -5.19 5.96 4.85
N GLN A 38 -6.33 5.81 4.15
CA GLN A 38 -7.66 5.82 4.77
C GLN A 38 -7.88 4.64 5.74
N LEU A 39 -7.19 3.51 5.53
CA LEU A 39 -7.19 2.36 6.44
C LEU A 39 -6.25 2.53 7.66
N GLY A 40 -5.59 3.69 7.79
CA GLY A 40 -4.75 4.03 8.93
C GLY A 40 -3.25 3.76 8.72
N ALA A 41 -2.80 3.56 7.49
CA ALA A 41 -1.38 3.56 7.18
C ALA A 41 -0.76 4.95 7.43
N GLU A 42 0.47 4.97 7.93
CA GLU A 42 1.26 6.19 8.10
C GLU A 42 2.17 6.44 6.87
N GLY A 43 2.17 5.53 5.90
CA GLY A 43 2.86 5.67 4.63
C GLY A 43 2.71 4.43 3.75
N VAL A 44 3.17 4.55 2.50
CA VAL A 44 3.12 3.47 1.51
C VAL A 44 4.49 3.21 0.88
N PHE A 45 4.82 1.95 0.62
CA PHE A 45 5.97 1.54 -0.18
C PHE A 45 5.52 1.05 -1.55
N VAL A 46 6.07 1.67 -2.60
CA VAL A 46 5.72 1.35 -3.99
C VAL A 46 6.98 1.09 -4.81
N GLY A 47 7.12 -0.15 -5.29
CA GLY A 47 8.19 -0.55 -6.20
C GLY A 47 7.66 -0.79 -7.61
N SER A 48 7.21 -2.01 -7.89
CA SER A 48 6.74 -2.42 -9.22
C SER A 48 5.58 -1.58 -9.74
N GLY A 49 4.71 -1.08 -8.85
CA GLY A 49 3.59 -0.21 -9.23
C GLY A 49 4.01 1.04 -9.99
N ILE A 50 5.20 1.57 -9.70
CA ILE A 50 5.79 2.71 -10.40
C ILE A 50 6.61 2.22 -11.60
N PHE A 51 7.62 1.38 -11.36
CA PHE A 51 8.65 1.07 -12.36
C PHE A 51 8.23 0.08 -13.45
N LYS A 52 7.13 -0.67 -13.27
CA LYS A 52 6.55 -1.55 -14.30
C LYS A 52 5.29 -0.96 -14.94
N SER A 53 5.07 0.35 -14.81
CA SER A 53 3.94 1.05 -15.42
C SER A 53 4.31 1.71 -16.75
N GLY A 54 3.30 2.15 -17.51
CA GLY A 54 3.51 2.85 -18.80
C GLY A 54 4.17 4.23 -18.68
N ASN A 55 3.99 4.94 -17.55
CA ASN A 55 4.63 6.23 -17.28
C ASN A 55 5.11 6.34 -15.82
N PRO A 56 6.31 5.82 -15.50
CA PRO A 56 6.80 5.75 -14.12
C PRO A 56 6.93 7.11 -13.42
N ALA A 57 7.39 8.15 -14.12
CA ALA A 57 7.61 9.47 -13.52
C ALA A 57 6.28 10.14 -13.11
N GLU A 58 5.30 10.13 -14.02
CA GLU A 58 3.99 10.71 -13.76
C GLU A 58 3.24 9.90 -12.70
N ARG A 59 3.35 8.57 -12.73
CA ARG A 59 2.75 7.69 -11.72
C ARG A 59 3.36 7.88 -10.34
N ALA A 60 4.69 8.03 -10.24
CA ALA A 60 5.34 8.33 -8.97
C ALA A 60 4.81 9.65 -8.38
N ALA A 61 4.73 10.70 -9.20
CA ALA A 61 4.19 11.99 -8.78
C ALA A 61 2.70 11.90 -8.37
N ALA A 62 1.90 11.10 -9.08
CA ALA A 62 0.50 10.87 -8.76
C ALA A 62 0.31 10.09 -7.44
N ILE A 63 1.12 9.04 -7.21
CA ILE A 63 1.10 8.28 -5.96
C ILE A 63 1.49 9.17 -4.78
N VAL A 64 2.56 9.96 -4.90
CA VAL A 64 2.96 10.89 -3.82
C VAL A 64 1.83 11.85 -3.48
N LYS A 65 1.20 12.48 -4.49
CA LYS A 65 0.07 13.39 -4.28
C LYS A 65 -1.13 12.68 -3.65
N ALA A 66 -1.46 11.47 -4.09
CA ALA A 66 -2.57 10.70 -3.52
C ALA A 66 -2.29 10.26 -2.09
N THR A 67 -1.05 9.92 -1.73
CA THR A 67 -0.67 9.64 -0.34
C THR A 67 -0.79 10.89 0.54
N THR A 68 -0.48 12.09 0.01
CA THR A 68 -0.59 13.35 0.76
C THR A 68 -2.03 13.83 0.93
N PHE A 69 -2.85 13.71 -0.11
CA PHE A 69 -4.23 14.21 -0.17
C PHE A 69 -5.24 13.06 -0.26
N PHE A 70 -5.01 12.01 0.55
CA PHE A 70 -5.74 10.75 0.44
C PHE A 70 -7.23 10.85 0.78
N ASP A 71 -7.65 11.92 1.43
CA ASP A 71 -9.02 12.23 1.84
C ASP A 71 -9.72 13.26 0.93
N ASP A 72 -9.02 13.78 -0.09
CA ASP A 72 -9.56 14.72 -1.07
C ASP A 72 -9.94 13.98 -2.38
N PRO A 73 -11.23 13.65 -2.58
CA PRO A 73 -11.66 12.90 -3.77
C PRO A 73 -11.42 13.66 -5.08
N ASP A 74 -11.42 15.00 -5.08
CA ASP A 74 -11.18 15.81 -6.27
C ASP A 74 -9.71 15.74 -6.68
N VAL A 75 -8.78 15.81 -5.72
CA VAL A 75 -7.35 15.60 -5.96
C VAL A 75 -7.10 14.18 -6.47
N LEU A 76 -7.69 13.16 -5.84
CA LEU A 76 -7.54 11.77 -6.27
C LEU A 76 -8.02 11.56 -7.70
N ALA A 77 -9.20 12.08 -8.04
CA ALA A 77 -9.76 12.00 -9.39
C ALA A 77 -8.88 12.75 -10.40
N LYS A 78 -8.27 13.88 -10.03
CA LYS A 78 -7.38 14.66 -10.89
C LYS A 78 -6.05 13.94 -11.15
N VAL A 79 -5.39 13.44 -10.12
CA VAL A 79 -4.05 12.82 -10.24
C VAL A 79 -4.10 11.44 -10.86
N SER A 80 -5.26 10.79 -10.87
CA SER A 80 -5.45 9.47 -11.50
C SER A 80 -5.61 9.51 -13.02
N ARG A 81 -5.73 10.71 -13.63
CA ARG A 81 -5.94 10.86 -15.07
C ARG A 81 -4.63 10.72 -15.84
N GLY A 82 -4.71 10.12 -17.03
CA GLY A 82 -3.62 10.14 -18.01
C GLY A 82 -2.40 9.27 -17.68
N LEU A 83 -2.43 8.47 -16.61
CA LEU A 83 -1.26 7.72 -16.12
C LEU A 83 -0.84 6.50 -16.95
N GLY A 84 -1.55 6.22 -18.05
CA GLY A 84 -1.38 5.01 -18.84
C GLY A 84 -1.68 3.71 -18.07
N GLU A 85 -1.23 2.58 -18.61
CA GLU A 85 -1.47 1.27 -18.00
C GLU A 85 -0.72 1.12 -16.67
N ALA A 86 -1.43 0.57 -15.68
CA ALA A 86 -0.85 0.16 -14.42
C ALA A 86 0.00 -1.10 -14.58
N MET A 87 0.76 -1.46 -13.53
CA MET A 87 1.41 -2.77 -13.52
C MET A 87 0.35 -3.87 -13.64
N VAL A 88 0.65 -4.90 -14.41
CA VAL A 88 -0.20 -6.09 -14.51
C VAL A 88 -0.01 -6.92 -13.23
N GLY A 89 -1.12 -7.21 -12.54
CA GLY A 89 -1.12 -8.11 -11.40
C GLY A 89 -0.89 -9.56 -11.80
N ILE A 90 -0.48 -10.38 -10.83
CA ILE A 90 -0.42 -11.84 -10.98
C ILE A 90 -1.51 -12.40 -10.07
N ASN A 91 -2.41 -13.24 -10.58
CA ASN A 91 -3.42 -13.86 -9.73
C ASN A 91 -2.76 -14.83 -8.75
N VAL A 92 -3.31 -14.96 -7.54
CA VAL A 92 -2.76 -15.85 -6.51
C VAL A 92 -2.64 -17.31 -7.01
N ASP A 93 -3.58 -17.75 -7.84
CA ASP A 93 -3.57 -19.07 -8.46
C ASP A 93 -2.35 -19.29 -9.36
N ASP A 94 -1.85 -18.21 -9.98
CA ASP A 94 -0.70 -18.20 -10.88
C ASP A 94 0.64 -18.00 -10.12
N ILE A 95 0.60 -17.66 -8.82
CA ILE A 95 1.80 -17.50 -7.98
C ILE A 95 2.27 -18.89 -7.52
N PRO A 96 3.51 -19.32 -7.87
CA PRO A 96 4.07 -20.56 -7.36
C PRO A 96 4.06 -20.57 -5.82
N VAL A 97 3.72 -21.71 -5.21
CA VAL A 97 3.57 -21.87 -3.75
C VAL A 97 4.69 -21.21 -2.93
N PRO A 98 5.99 -21.32 -3.30
CA PRO A 98 7.08 -20.68 -2.55
C PRO A 98 7.10 -19.14 -2.57
N HIS A 99 6.41 -18.52 -3.53
CA HIS A 99 6.33 -17.06 -3.71
C HIS A 99 5.04 -16.46 -3.16
N ARG A 100 4.11 -17.28 -2.68
CA ARG A 100 2.96 -16.81 -1.92
C ARG A 100 3.45 -16.21 -0.60
N LEU A 101 2.69 -15.29 -0.02
CA LEU A 101 2.97 -14.81 1.33
C LEU A 101 3.13 -16.02 2.27
N ALA A 102 3.98 -15.89 3.29
CA ALA A 102 4.28 -16.98 4.20
C ALA A 102 2.99 -17.70 4.66
N GLU A 103 2.97 -19.04 4.67
CA GLU A 103 1.90 -19.88 5.26
C GLU A 103 1.82 -19.73 6.79
N ARG A 104 2.16 -18.57 7.36
CA ARG A 104 2.03 -18.33 8.80
C ARG A 104 0.60 -17.86 9.10
N GLY A 105 -0.19 -18.82 9.56
CA GLY A 105 -1.60 -18.72 9.93
C GLY A 105 -2.49 -19.14 8.75
N TRP A 106 -3.34 -20.15 8.83
CA TRP A 106 -3.82 -20.97 9.96
C TRP A 106 -2.89 -22.09 10.41
#